data_AF-A0A8J5MHU1-F1
#
_entry.id   AF-A0A8J5MHU1-F1
#
_cell.length_a   1.000
_cell.length_b   1.000
_cell.length_c   1.000
_cell.angle_alpha   90.00
_cell.angle_beta   90.00
_cell.angle_gamma   90.00
#
_symmetry.space_group_name_H-M   'P 1'
#
loop_
_entity.id
_entity.type
_entity.pdbx_description
1 polymer ?
#
loop_
_entity_poly.entity_id
_entity_poly.type
_entity_poly.pdbx_seq_one_letter_code
_entity_poly.pdbx_strand_id
1 'polypeptide(L)'
;MCSALVVNPMTKVFSVDLEIEPDNDRESRHWWRWLAYGLFSNRACRHSILEDLVLESVGHLSVEDVDNFAAVMSSPHPEELLIGSPHGSVETERLGVALRCAGSLMIRGPDSGPDLGPLAFNSPIPFVRTFSDDGESEWINAMVPGCGRCQVRRKDLDFACDAGRPSHGV
;
A
#
# COMPACT_ATOMS: atom_id res chain seq x y z
N MET A 1 -5.07 8.10 1.39
CA MET A 1 -6.40 7.48 1.22
C MET A 1 -6.30 6.04 0.75
N CYS A 2 -5.76 5.79 -0.45
CA CYS A 2 -5.82 4.45 -1.07
C CYS A 2 -5.12 3.34 -0.27
N SER A 3 -4.05 3.64 0.48
CA SER A 3 -3.40 2.65 1.36
C SER A 3 -4.32 2.11 2.47
N ALA A 4 -5.29 2.89 2.94
CA ALA A 4 -6.30 2.42 3.89
C ALA A 4 -7.31 1.50 3.21
N LEU A 5 -7.70 1.80 1.97
CA LEU A 5 -8.70 1.03 1.22
C LEU A 5 -8.22 -0.39 0.88
N VAL A 6 -6.89 -0.58 0.74
CA VAL A 6 -6.30 -1.91 0.54
C VAL A 6 -6.66 -2.88 1.67
N VAL A 7 -6.82 -2.38 2.90
CA VAL A 7 -7.13 -3.16 4.08
C VAL A 7 -8.39 -2.59 4.70
N ASN A 8 -9.53 -2.97 4.13
CA ASN A 8 -10.83 -2.46 4.53
C ASN A 8 -11.74 -3.61 4.98
N PRO A 9 -11.80 -3.89 6.30
CA PRO A 9 -12.61 -4.98 6.83
C PRO A 9 -14.07 -4.60 7.13
N MET A 10 -14.50 -3.35 6.89
CA MET A 10 -15.81 -2.86 7.36
C MET A 10 -16.70 -2.24 6.28
N THR A 11 -16.12 -1.70 5.20
CA THR A 11 -16.89 -0.97 4.18
C THR A 11 -17.18 -1.86 2.99
N LYS A 12 -18.47 -2.15 2.75
CA LYS A 12 -18.93 -2.92 1.58
C LYS A 12 -19.24 -2.06 0.37
N VAL A 13 -19.71 -0.83 0.60
CA VAL A 13 -20.10 0.10 -0.46
C VAL A 13 -19.22 1.34 -0.33
N PHE A 14 -18.54 1.71 -1.40
CA PHE A 14 -17.71 2.91 -1.47
C PHE A 14 -18.11 3.73 -2.68
N SER A 15 -18.51 4.99 -2.45
CA SER A 15 -18.71 5.97 -3.51
C SER A 15 -17.70 7.10 -3.34
N VAL A 16 -17.07 7.51 -4.44
CA VAL A 16 -16.15 8.63 -4.46
C VAL A 16 -16.38 9.47 -5.73
N ASP A 17 -16.44 10.77 -5.52
CA ASP A 17 -16.48 11.75 -6.60
C ASP A 17 -15.04 12.12 -6.98
N LEU A 18 -14.65 11.83 -8.22
CA LEU A 18 -13.28 11.95 -8.71
C LEU A 18 -13.16 13.15 -9.66
N GLU A 19 -13.15 14.36 -9.10
CA GLU A 19 -12.78 15.57 -9.84
C GLU A 19 -11.28 15.57 -10.13
N ILE A 20 -10.86 14.83 -11.17
CA ILE A 20 -9.47 14.83 -11.66
C ILE A 20 -9.35 15.87 -12.77
N GLU A 21 -8.49 16.88 -12.55
CA GLU A 21 -8.22 17.90 -13.57
C GLU A 21 -7.62 17.26 -14.84
N PRO A 22 -8.22 17.48 -16.02
CA PRO A 22 -7.87 16.75 -17.23
C PRO A 22 -6.52 17.14 -17.84
N ASP A 23 -5.98 18.32 -17.49
CA ASP A 23 -4.80 18.89 -18.17
C ASP A 23 -3.46 18.47 -17.55
N ASN A 24 -3.47 17.64 -16.51
CA ASN A 24 -2.25 17.15 -15.85
C ASN A 24 -2.11 15.63 -15.95
N ASP A 25 -1.65 15.16 -17.11
CA ASP A 25 -1.43 13.73 -17.41
C ASP A 25 -0.58 13.01 -16.35
N ARG A 26 0.37 13.71 -15.72
CA ARG A 26 1.22 13.09 -14.68
C ARG A 26 0.45 12.86 -13.39
N GLU A 27 -0.39 13.79 -12.99
CA GLU A 27 -1.25 13.64 -11.82
C GLU A 27 -2.36 12.63 -12.09
N SER A 28 -3.02 12.67 -13.25
CA SER A 28 -4.03 11.67 -13.65
C SER A 28 -3.49 10.25 -13.54
N ARG A 29 -2.33 9.97 -14.16
CA ARG A 29 -1.68 8.65 -14.08
C ARG A 29 -1.34 8.25 -12.65
N HIS A 30 -0.88 9.18 -11.83
CA HIS A 30 -0.58 8.91 -10.43
C HIS A 30 -1.84 8.50 -9.65
N TRP A 31 -2.92 9.25 -9.80
CA TRP A 31 -4.20 8.98 -9.17
C TRP A 31 -4.79 7.63 -9.59
N TRP A 32 -4.83 7.33 -10.88
CA TRP A 32 -5.35 6.05 -11.38
C TRP A 32 -4.58 4.85 -10.86
N ARG A 33 -3.24 4.96 -10.75
CA ARG A 33 -2.42 3.89 -10.17
C ARG A 33 -2.72 3.70 -8.69
N TRP A 34 -2.86 4.78 -7.92
CA TRP A 34 -3.23 4.68 -6.51
C TRP A 34 -4.64 4.13 -6.30
N LEU A 35 -5.58 4.48 -7.17
CA LEU A 35 -6.94 3.94 -7.14
C LEU A 35 -6.95 2.44 -7.45
N ALA A 36 -6.25 2.03 -8.51
CA ALA A 36 -6.03 0.62 -8.85
C ALA A 36 -5.44 -0.14 -7.66
N TYR A 37 -4.43 0.43 -7.02
CA TYR A 37 -3.81 -0.17 -5.84
C TYR A 37 -4.80 -0.34 -4.69
N GLY A 38 -5.51 0.72 -4.33
CA GLY A 38 -6.40 0.78 -3.18
C GLY A 38 -7.60 -0.16 -3.28
N LEU A 39 -8.13 -0.33 -4.49
CA LEU A 39 -9.41 -1.00 -4.70
C LEU A 39 -9.29 -2.33 -5.45
N PHE A 40 -8.27 -2.50 -6.29
CA PHE A 40 -8.20 -3.59 -7.26
C PHE A 40 -6.89 -4.39 -7.25
N SER A 41 -5.90 -4.01 -6.45
CA SER A 41 -4.68 -4.81 -6.34
C SER A 41 -4.98 -6.20 -5.78
N ASN A 42 -4.14 -7.18 -6.10
CA ASN A 42 -4.20 -8.51 -5.49
C ASN A 42 -4.30 -8.47 -3.96
N ARG A 43 -3.70 -7.44 -3.35
CA ARG A 43 -3.76 -7.21 -1.92
C ARG A 43 -5.13 -6.68 -1.46
N ALA A 44 -5.68 -5.68 -2.14
CA ALA A 44 -7.02 -5.16 -1.88
C ALA A 44 -8.07 -6.28 -2.00
N CYS A 45 -8.00 -7.10 -3.05
CA CYS A 45 -8.90 -8.24 -3.25
C CYS A 45 -8.86 -9.29 -2.14
N ARG A 46 -7.76 -9.38 -1.37
CA ARG A 46 -7.60 -10.33 -0.25
C ARG A 46 -7.97 -9.76 1.10
N HIS A 47 -7.88 -8.43 1.26
CA HIS A 47 -7.98 -7.76 2.56
C HIS A 47 -9.09 -6.70 2.65
N SER A 48 -9.79 -6.45 1.56
CA SER A 48 -10.98 -5.58 1.50
C SER A 48 -12.24 -6.43 1.34
N ILE A 49 -13.31 -6.05 2.03
CA ILE A 49 -14.65 -6.64 1.86
C ILE A 49 -15.55 -5.80 0.94
N LEU A 50 -14.94 -4.95 0.11
CA LEU A 50 -15.67 -4.09 -0.80
C LEU A 50 -16.41 -4.93 -1.85
N GLU A 51 -17.71 -4.72 -1.93
CA GLU A 51 -18.62 -5.41 -2.85
C GLU A 51 -19.09 -4.45 -3.95
N ASP A 52 -19.42 -3.20 -3.58
CA ASP A 52 -19.92 -2.19 -4.50
C ASP A 52 -19.00 -0.96 -4.54
N LEU A 53 -18.62 -0.56 -5.76
CA LEU A 53 -17.85 0.65 -6.02
C LEU A 53 -18.59 1.56 -6.98
N VAL A 54 -18.77 2.82 -6.58
CA VAL A 54 -19.28 3.88 -7.45
C VAL A 54 -18.18 4.92 -7.61
N LEU A 55 -17.78 5.17 -8.85
CA LEU A 55 -16.87 6.25 -9.22
C LEU A 55 -17.69 7.31 -9.95
N GLU A 56 -17.90 8.45 -9.31
CA GLU A 56 -18.62 9.58 -9.88
C GLU A 56 -17.64 10.57 -10.53
N SER A 57 -18.14 11.31 -11.52
CA SER A 57 -17.39 12.36 -12.24
C SER A 57 -16.03 11.96 -12.81
N VAL A 58 -15.89 10.70 -13.26
CA VAL A 58 -14.67 10.24 -13.95
C VAL A 58 -14.38 11.15 -15.16
N GLY A 59 -13.45 12.09 -14.98
CA GLY A 59 -13.18 13.14 -15.97
C GLY A 59 -12.57 12.60 -17.25
N HIS A 60 -11.27 12.28 -17.20
CA HIS A 60 -10.54 11.73 -18.34
C HIS A 60 -9.79 10.45 -17.95
N LEU A 61 -9.94 9.42 -18.77
CA LEU A 61 -9.23 8.15 -18.64
C LEU A 61 -8.60 7.83 -20.00
N SER A 62 -7.32 8.15 -20.14
CA SER A 62 -6.57 7.89 -21.38
C SER A 62 -6.22 6.40 -21.52
N VAL A 63 -5.80 6.00 -22.72
CA VAL A 63 -5.26 4.63 -22.95
C VAL A 63 -4.06 4.36 -22.04
N GLU A 64 -3.19 5.36 -21.86
CA GLU A 64 -2.05 5.23 -20.94
C GLU A 64 -2.50 5.05 -19.48
N ASP A 65 -3.57 5.73 -19.06
CA ASP A 65 -4.12 5.56 -17.71
C ASP A 65 -4.65 4.14 -17.51
N VAL A 66 -5.36 3.59 -18.50
CA VAL A 66 -5.86 2.20 -18.48
C VAL A 66 -4.70 1.20 -18.41
N ASP A 67 -3.65 1.39 -19.19
CA ASP A 67 -2.49 0.51 -19.18
C ASP A 67 -1.77 0.55 -17.82
N ASN A 68 -1.60 1.74 -17.24
CA ASN A 68 -1.04 1.91 -15.90
C ASN A 68 -1.91 1.27 -14.81
N PHE A 69 -3.23 1.40 -14.93
CA PHE A 69 -4.20 0.81 -14.03
C PHE A 69 -4.12 -0.72 -14.07
N ALA A 70 -4.16 -1.30 -15.27
CA ALA A 70 -4.07 -2.75 -15.50
C ALA A 70 -2.72 -3.32 -15.03
N ALA A 71 -1.63 -2.57 -15.21
CA ALA A 71 -0.31 -2.96 -14.71
C ALA A 71 -0.29 -3.08 -13.17
N VAL A 72 -0.94 -2.18 -12.44
CA VAL A 72 -1.05 -2.25 -10.98
C VAL A 72 -1.89 -3.44 -10.53
N MET A 73 -3.02 -3.71 -11.20
CA MET A 73 -3.88 -4.86 -10.88
C MET A 73 -3.16 -6.19 -11.04
N SER A 74 -2.36 -6.32 -12.11
CA SER A 74 -1.70 -7.57 -12.49
C SER A 74 -0.34 -7.76 -11.81
N SER A 75 0.20 -6.72 -11.17
CA SER A 75 1.52 -6.79 -10.54
C SER A 75 1.50 -7.64 -9.27
N PRO A 76 2.52 -8.51 -9.07
CA PRO A 76 2.77 -9.15 -7.77
C PRO A 76 3.26 -8.14 -6.73
N HIS A 77 3.99 -7.11 -7.18
CA HIS A 77 4.59 -6.07 -6.34
C HIS A 77 4.05 -4.69 -6.71
N PRO A 78 2.75 -4.43 -6.48
CA PRO A 78 2.15 -3.16 -6.87
C PRO A 78 2.74 -1.98 -6.09
N GLU A 79 3.22 -2.18 -4.85
CA GLU A 79 3.88 -1.13 -4.07
C GLU A 79 5.16 -0.61 -4.73
N GLU A 80 5.99 -1.51 -5.26
CA GLU A 80 7.24 -1.13 -5.95
C GLU A 80 6.94 -0.42 -7.27
N LEU A 81 5.94 -0.93 -8.01
CA LEU A 81 5.48 -0.32 -9.25
C LEU A 81 4.94 1.10 -9.00
N LEU A 82 4.09 1.30 -8.00
CA LEU A 82 3.53 2.61 -7.64
C LEU A 82 4.60 3.66 -7.38
N ILE A 83 5.65 3.25 -6.68
CA ILE A 83 6.72 4.12 -6.25
C ILE A 83 7.83 4.26 -7.29
N GLY A 84 7.95 3.29 -8.21
CA GLY A 84 9.06 3.20 -9.16
C GLY A 84 10.35 2.76 -8.49
N SER A 85 10.27 1.92 -7.45
CA SER A 85 11.45 1.39 -6.74
C SER A 85 11.86 0.02 -7.29
N PRO A 86 13.17 -0.32 -7.24
CA PRO A 86 13.65 -1.62 -7.69
C PRO A 86 13.12 -2.73 -6.77
N HIS A 87 13.09 -3.96 -7.29
CA HIS A 87 12.67 -5.10 -6.50
C HIS A 87 13.63 -5.37 -5.33
N GLY A 88 13.07 -5.65 -4.16
CA GLY A 88 13.83 -6.02 -2.97
C GLY A 88 14.41 -7.43 -3.03
N SER A 89 15.33 -7.74 -2.13
CA SER A 89 15.88 -9.08 -1.93
C SER A 89 14.99 -9.95 -1.03
N VAL A 90 14.09 -9.34 -0.26
CA VAL A 90 13.21 -10.03 0.69
C VAL A 90 11.79 -10.16 0.15
N GLU A 91 11.31 -11.39 -0.02
CA GLU A 91 9.91 -11.67 -0.37
C GLU A 91 8.98 -11.23 0.76
N THR A 92 8.28 -10.11 0.56
CA THR A 92 7.32 -9.59 1.55
C THR A 92 5.91 -10.17 1.37
N GLU A 93 5.64 -10.88 0.26
CA GLU A 93 4.28 -11.33 -0.06
C GLU A 93 3.62 -12.23 0.99
N ARG A 94 4.43 -12.92 1.81
CA ARG A 94 3.96 -13.91 2.78
C ARG A 94 3.87 -13.40 4.22
N LEU A 95 4.54 -12.30 4.53
CA LEU A 95 4.66 -11.80 5.90
C LEU A 95 3.59 -10.73 6.15
N GLY A 96 2.61 -11.06 6.98
CA GLY A 96 1.79 -10.03 7.63
C GLY A 96 2.67 -9.25 8.59
N VAL A 97 3.19 -8.10 8.17
CA VAL A 97 4.05 -7.28 9.02
C VAL A 97 3.18 -6.39 9.91
N ALA A 98 3.44 -6.38 11.21
CA ALA A 98 2.86 -5.42 12.12
C ALA A 98 3.92 -4.40 12.52
N LEU A 99 3.57 -3.11 12.51
CA LEU A 99 4.41 -2.06 13.10
C LEU A 99 4.10 -1.99 14.60
N ARG A 100 5.13 -2.09 15.45
CA ARG A 100 5.01 -2.06 16.91
C ARG A 100 4.49 -0.71 17.42
N CYS A 101 3.85 -0.72 18.59
CA CYS A 101 3.57 0.50 19.35
C CYS A 101 4.85 1.32 19.54
N ALA A 102 4.75 2.65 19.46
CA ALA A 102 5.88 3.58 19.55
C ALA A 102 6.98 3.38 18.48
N GLY A 103 6.71 2.63 17.40
CA GLY A 103 7.60 2.57 16.25
C GLY A 103 7.79 3.95 15.62
N SER A 104 9.03 4.26 15.22
CA SER A 104 9.34 5.55 14.59
C SER A 104 9.00 5.49 13.11
N LEU A 105 7.94 6.19 12.70
CA LEU A 105 7.55 6.33 11.29
C LEU A 105 8.09 7.65 10.72
N MET A 106 8.83 7.57 9.62
CA MET A 106 9.12 8.75 8.78
C MET A 106 8.17 8.75 7.59
N ILE A 107 7.26 9.73 7.53
CA ILE A 107 6.43 9.95 6.35
C ILE A 107 7.30 10.64 5.30
N ARG A 108 7.42 10.04 4.13
CA ARG A 108 8.11 10.67 3.00
C ARG A 108 7.07 11.22 2.04
N GLY A 109 6.99 12.54 1.95
CA GLY A 109 6.22 13.22 0.92
C GLY A 109 6.81 12.97 -0.47
N PRO A 110 6.03 13.20 -1.54
CA PRO A 110 6.49 13.01 -2.92
C PRO A 110 7.65 13.95 -3.30
N ASP A 111 7.73 15.18 -2.76
CA ASP A 111 8.68 16.21 -3.24
C ASP A 111 9.48 16.97 -2.14
N SER A 112 9.34 16.61 -0.87
CA SER A 112 10.07 17.26 0.21
C SER A 112 10.77 16.23 1.09
N GLY A 113 11.82 16.67 1.80
CA GLY A 113 12.57 15.85 2.76
C GLY A 113 11.67 15.28 3.87
N PRO A 114 12.23 14.68 4.92
CA PRO A 114 11.44 14.19 6.04
C PRO A 114 10.76 15.38 6.76
N ASP A 115 9.57 15.78 6.30
CA ASP A 115 8.83 16.96 6.77
C ASP A 115 8.10 16.71 8.09
N LEU A 116 8.00 15.46 8.53
CA LEU A 116 7.31 15.09 9.76
C LEU A 116 8.24 14.25 10.63
N GLY A 117 8.43 14.72 11.87
CA GLY A 117 9.14 13.98 12.91
C GLY A 117 8.50 12.62 13.19
N PRO A 118 9.18 11.74 13.95
CA PRO A 118 8.72 10.38 14.18
C PRO A 118 7.28 10.36 14.73
N LEU A 119 6.35 9.79 13.96
CA LEU A 119 5.00 9.55 14.46
C LEU A 119 5.01 8.34 15.37
N ALA A 120 4.51 8.50 16.60
CA ALA A 120 4.33 7.40 17.53
C ALA A 120 2.86 6.96 17.52
N PHE A 121 2.64 5.64 17.44
CA PHE A 121 1.30 5.05 17.52
C PHE A 121 1.06 4.42 18.89
N ASN A 122 -0.14 4.63 19.42
CA ASN A 122 -0.57 4.09 20.71
C ASN A 122 -0.93 2.60 20.65
N SER A 123 -1.08 2.04 19.45
CA SER A 123 -1.38 0.64 19.18
C SER A 123 -0.54 0.13 18.00
N PRO A 124 -0.29 -1.18 17.90
CA PRO A 124 0.40 -1.73 16.74
C PRO A 124 -0.46 -1.52 15.49
N ILE A 125 0.17 -1.28 14.34
CA ILE A 125 -0.54 -1.19 13.07
C ILE A 125 -0.37 -2.53 12.34
N PRO A 126 -1.43 -3.34 12.20
CA PRO A 126 -1.37 -4.58 11.43
C PRO A 126 -1.39 -4.30 9.93
N PHE A 127 -1.09 -5.33 9.14
CA PHE A 127 -1.12 -5.27 7.68
C PHE A 127 -0.23 -4.16 7.11
N VAL A 128 0.94 -3.93 7.70
CA VAL A 128 1.99 -3.15 7.06
C VAL A 128 2.60 -4.00 5.95
N ARG A 129 2.92 -3.37 4.82
CA ARG A 129 3.55 -4.04 3.68
C ARG A 129 4.88 -3.36 3.39
N THR A 130 5.97 -4.06 3.66
CA THR A 130 7.30 -3.63 3.21
C THR A 130 7.46 -3.88 1.72
N PHE A 131 8.35 -3.13 1.08
CA PHE A 131 8.67 -3.30 -0.34
C PHE A 131 10.07 -2.76 -0.61
N SER A 132 10.72 -3.26 -1.67
CA SER A 132 12.12 -2.93 -1.96
C SER A 132 13.05 -3.12 -0.75
N ASP A 133 12.78 -4.14 0.07
CA ASP A 133 13.60 -4.48 1.23
C ASP A 133 14.82 -5.29 0.80
N ASP A 134 16.02 -4.79 1.09
CA ASP A 134 17.31 -5.44 0.81
C ASP A 134 17.71 -6.48 1.87
N GLY A 135 16.99 -6.55 2.99
CA GLY A 135 17.28 -7.43 4.12
C GLY A 135 18.33 -6.90 5.11
N GLU A 136 19.02 -5.80 4.79
CA GLU A 136 20.14 -5.28 5.58
C GLU A 136 19.91 -3.86 6.08
N SER A 137 19.21 -3.02 5.30
CA SER A 137 18.95 -1.63 5.63
C SER A 137 18.18 -1.49 6.93
N GLU A 138 18.56 -0.49 7.73
CA GLU A 138 17.87 -0.13 8.96
C GLU A 138 16.46 0.43 8.67
N TRP A 139 16.35 1.25 7.63
CA TRP A 139 15.11 1.88 7.21
C TRP A 139 14.53 1.17 6.00
N ILE A 140 13.29 0.71 6.12
CA ILE A 140 12.61 -0.07 5.10
C ILE A 140 11.44 0.75 4.57
N ASN A 141 11.23 0.74 3.25
CA ASN A 141 10.04 1.34 2.67
C ASN A 141 8.82 0.48 2.99
N ALA A 142 7.74 1.12 3.43
CA ALA A 142 6.51 0.45 3.80
C ALA A 142 5.28 1.21 3.32
N MET A 143 4.26 0.47 2.90
CA MET A 143 2.89 0.95 2.78
C MET A 143 2.17 0.66 4.10
N VAL A 144 1.89 1.72 4.84
CA VAL A 144 1.16 1.67 6.12
C VAL A 144 -0.30 2.03 5.85
N PRO A 145 -1.27 1.16 6.21
CA PRO A 145 -2.69 1.48 6.11
C PRO A 145 -3.00 2.80 6.83
N GLY A 146 -3.75 3.70 6.18
CA GLY A 146 -4.06 5.02 6.73
C GLY A 146 -2.97 6.09 6.56
N CYS A 147 -1.68 5.72 6.55
CA CYS A 147 -0.57 6.68 6.43
C CYS A 147 0.02 6.77 5.02
N GLY A 148 -0.11 5.71 4.20
CA GLY A 148 0.46 5.71 2.84
C GLY A 148 1.90 5.21 2.82
N ARG A 149 2.72 5.79 1.93
CA ARG A 149 4.15 5.46 1.82
C ARG A 149 4.92 6.06 3.00
N CYS A 150 5.68 5.21 3.68
CA CYS A 150 6.53 5.62 4.79
C CYS A 150 7.86 4.86 4.80
N GLN A 151 8.79 5.31 5.62
CA GLN A 151 9.94 4.54 6.05
C GLN A 151 9.80 4.18 7.52
N VAL A 152 10.08 2.92 7.84
CA VAL A 152 9.99 2.33 9.18
C VAL A 152 11.32 1.70 9.53
N ARG A 153 11.70 1.72 10.81
CA ARG A 153 12.91 0.99 11.25
C ARG A 153 12.62 -0.51 11.26
N ARG A 154 13.53 -1.32 10.72
CA ARG A 154 13.41 -2.79 10.69
C ARG A 154 13.10 -3.39 12.07
N LYS A 155 13.75 -2.89 13.11
CA LYS A 155 13.58 -3.35 14.51
C LYS A 155 12.19 -3.07 15.10
N ASP A 156 11.45 -2.14 14.51
CA ASP A 156 10.10 -1.75 14.95
C ASP A 156 9.03 -2.59 14.22
N LEU A 157 9.43 -3.47 13.29
CA LEU A 157 8.55 -4.38 12.58
C LEU A 157 8.53 -5.76 13.23
N ASP A 158 7.32 -6.27 13.43
CA ASP A 158 7.05 -7.66 13.74
C ASP A 158 6.68 -8.39 12.46
N PHE A 159 7.64 -9.11 11.90
CA PHE A 159 7.38 -10.06 10.82
C PHE A 159 6.66 -11.25 11.44
N ALA A 160 5.36 -11.41 11.18
CA ALA A 160 4.62 -12.57 11.65
C ALA A 160 5.30 -13.84 11.15
N CYS A 161 5.89 -14.64 12.05
CA CYS A 161 6.32 -15.98 11.70
C CYS A 161 5.07 -16.79 11.34
N ASP A 162 5.06 -17.44 10.18
CA ASP A 162 4.16 -18.56 9.92
C ASP A 162 4.44 -19.63 10.98
N ALA A 163 3.73 -19.57 12.10
CA ALA A 163 3.68 -20.67 13.04
C ALA A 163 3.10 -21.86 12.26
N GLY A 164 3.97 -22.83 11.99
CA GLY A 164 3.68 -23.99 11.15
C GLY A 164 2.33 -24.62 11.48
N ARG A 165 1.63 -25.02 10.42
CA ARG A 165 0.49 -25.95 10.52
C ARG A 165 0.88 -27.09 11.47
N PRO A 166 0.05 -27.45 12.46
CA PRO A 166 0.29 -28.65 13.24
C PRO A 166 0.25 -29.84 12.28
N SER A 167 1.33 -30.63 12.29
CA SER A 167 1.39 -31.93 11.64
C SER A 167 0.33 -32.83 12.26
N HIS A 168 -0.83 -32.94 11.60
CA HIS A 168 -1.74 -34.04 11.84
C HIS A 168 -1.05 -35.32 11.41
N GLY A 169 -0.82 -36.19 12.40
CA GLY A 169 -0.15 -37.47 12.23
C GLY A 169 -0.93 -38.46 11.37
N VAL A 170 -0.18 -39.46 10.92
CA VAL A 170 -0.62 -40.83 10.68
C VAL A 170 0.37 -41.75 11.37
#